data_AF-A0A936NKX6-F1
#
_entry.id   AF-A0A936NKX6-F1
#
_cell.length_a   1.000
_cell.length_b   1.000
_cell.length_c   1.000
_cell.angle_alpha   90.00
_cell.angle_beta   90.00
_cell.angle_gamma   90.00
#
_symmetry.space_group_name_H-M   'P 1'
#
loop_
_entity.id
_entity.type
_entity.pdbx_description
1 polymer ?
#
loop_
_entity_poly.entity_id
_entity_poly.type
_entity_poly.pdbx_seq_one_letter_code
_entity_poly.pdbx_strand_id
1 'polypeptide(L)'
;MLKNKDVIAQPSRGRFFPVTIAWTIKTLHDLKFAPPPYQKRLDIIFRNSDRTSAHGRVVAALHPPYEMVIYSVPEEMNQQHAKTVLDLAMRELAEFGTNATPYDRRCMSLSYRVYHSSESCLILAKRVRKGTQTKYRGDGKFSNAFKPKGIKTDELIIKSISLI
;
A
#
# COMPACT_ATOMS: atom_id res chain seq x y z
N MET A 1 -1.77 26.07 14.89
CA MET A 1 -1.72 24.73 14.28
C MET A 1 -0.97 24.80 12.97
N LEU A 2 0.24 24.23 12.89
CA LEU A 2 1.04 24.21 11.67
C LEU A 2 0.39 23.27 10.64
N LYS A 3 -0.21 23.84 9.60
CA LYS A 3 -0.61 23.10 8.40
C LYS A 3 0.66 22.60 7.71
N ASN A 4 0.83 21.27 7.61
CA ASN A 4 1.87 20.65 6.80
C ASN A 4 1.82 21.24 5.38
N LYS A 5 2.86 22.00 5.01
CA LYS A 5 3.09 22.54 3.67
C LYS A 5 4.11 21.69 2.92
N ASP A 6 3.97 20.36 2.98
CA ASP A 6 4.65 19.49 2.04
C ASP A 6 3.73 19.26 0.84
N VAL A 7 4.19 19.62 -0.36
CA VAL A 7 3.46 19.55 -1.64
C VAL A 7 3.36 18.08 -2.12
N ILE A 8 3.01 17.16 -1.22
CA ILE A 8 3.02 15.73 -1.47
C ILE A 8 1.71 15.18 -0.90
N ALA A 9 0.77 14.91 -1.82
CA ALA A 9 -0.60 14.43 -1.58
C ALA A 9 -1.41 15.26 -0.58
N GLN A 10 -2.38 16.05 -1.07
CA GLN A 10 -3.38 16.64 -0.19
C GLN A 10 -4.46 15.57 0.12
N PRO A 11 -4.84 15.40 1.40
CA PRO A 11 -5.95 14.53 1.71
C PRO A 11 -7.23 15.10 1.10
N SER A 12 -8.10 14.24 0.59
CA SER A 12 -9.43 14.66 0.14
C SER A 12 -10.23 15.23 1.31
N ARG A 13 -11.25 16.04 1.02
CA ARG A 13 -12.14 16.63 2.03
C ARG A 13 -12.68 15.55 2.99
N GLY A 14 -12.65 15.81 4.30
CA GLY A 14 -13.12 14.87 5.33
C GLY A 14 -12.09 13.77 5.66
N ARG A 15 -10.83 13.96 5.31
CA ARG A 15 -9.75 12.98 5.50
C ARG A 15 -8.47 13.66 5.97
N PHE A 16 -7.62 12.87 6.59
CA PHE A 16 -6.26 13.29 6.94
C PHE A 16 -5.26 12.14 6.78
N PHE A 17 -3.98 12.49 6.68
CA PHE A 17 -2.91 11.50 6.78
C PHE A 17 -2.47 11.38 8.25
N PRO A 18 -2.44 10.17 8.84
CA PRO A 18 -2.11 10.01 10.26
C PRO A 18 -0.71 10.49 10.64
N VAL A 19 0.20 10.55 9.66
CA VAL A 19 1.62 10.84 9.84
C VAL A 19 2.14 11.73 8.72
N THR A 20 3.32 12.30 8.93
CA THR A 20 4.04 13.08 7.92
C THR A 20 5.01 12.19 7.14
N ILE A 21 5.52 12.69 6.02
CA ILE A 21 6.57 12.01 5.26
C ILE A 21 7.84 11.90 6.08
N ALA A 22 8.24 12.96 6.78
CA ALA A 22 9.40 12.93 7.67
C ALA A 22 9.28 11.85 8.77
N TRP A 23 8.09 11.71 9.36
CA TRP A 23 7.83 10.63 10.31
C TRP A 23 7.97 9.26 9.65
N THR A 24 7.41 9.10 8.45
CA THR A 24 7.45 7.83 7.71
C THR A 24 8.88 7.41 7.36
N ILE A 25 9.69 8.34 6.85
CA ILE A 25 11.09 8.10 6.51
C ILE A 25 11.86 7.66 7.77
N LYS A 26 11.66 8.37 8.89
CA LYS A 26 12.28 8.01 10.16
C LYS A 26 11.88 6.61 10.61
N THR A 27 10.58 6.30 10.61
CA THR A 27 10.08 4.98 11.01
C THR A 27 10.66 3.87 10.12
N LEU A 28 10.73 4.06 8.81
CA LEU A 28 11.33 3.07 7.90
C LEU A 28 12.82 2.84 8.18
N HIS A 29 13.55 3.90 8.48
CA HIS A 29 14.95 3.80 8.88
C HIS A 29 15.10 3.04 10.21
N ASP A 30 14.29 3.37 11.21
CA ASP A 30 14.29 2.71 12.53
C ASP A 30 13.94 1.21 12.41
N LEU A 31 13.03 0.86 11.50
CA LEU A 31 12.65 -0.52 11.19
C LEU A 31 13.66 -1.26 10.29
N LYS A 32 14.78 -0.62 9.93
CA LYS A 32 15.80 -1.16 9.01
C LYS A 32 15.20 -1.64 7.69
N PHE A 33 14.18 -0.93 7.20
CA PHE A 33 13.53 -1.25 5.94
C PHE A 33 14.52 -0.92 4.79
N ALA A 34 15.30 -1.92 4.39
CA ALA A 34 16.34 -1.74 3.39
C ALA A 34 15.72 -1.55 2.01
N PRO A 35 16.23 -0.60 1.20
CA PRO A 35 15.86 -0.55 -0.20
C PRO A 35 16.36 -1.83 -0.91
N PRO A 36 15.71 -2.23 -2.00
CA PRO A 36 16.06 -3.43 -2.76
C PRO A 36 17.50 -3.38 -3.27
N PRO A 37 18.20 -4.52 -3.43
CA PRO A 37 19.59 -4.53 -3.89
C PRO A 37 19.80 -3.86 -5.26
N TYR A 38 18.75 -3.82 -6.10
CA TYR A 38 18.80 -3.22 -7.44
C TYR A 38 18.27 -1.77 -7.50
N GLN A 39 17.86 -1.19 -6.38
CA GLN A 39 17.29 0.16 -6.33
C GLN A 39 17.84 0.93 -5.13
N LYS A 40 18.29 2.17 -5.36
CA LYS A 40 18.92 2.97 -4.29
C LYS A 40 17.92 3.51 -3.26
N ARG A 41 16.61 3.47 -3.54
CA ARG A 41 15.55 4.14 -2.74
C ARG A 41 14.26 3.33 -2.77
N LEU A 42 13.51 3.39 -1.67
CA LEU A 42 12.11 2.96 -1.58
C LEU A 42 11.23 4.19 -1.83
N ASP A 43 10.24 4.08 -2.72
CA ASP A 43 9.31 5.16 -2.98
C ASP A 43 8.21 5.19 -1.92
N ILE A 44 7.94 6.35 -1.32
CA ILE A 44 6.91 6.55 -0.31
C ILE A 44 5.79 7.39 -0.93
N ILE A 45 4.60 6.80 -1.03
CA ILE A 45 3.45 7.40 -1.71
C ILE A 45 2.32 7.60 -0.70
N PHE A 46 1.84 8.83 -0.60
CA PHE A 46 0.65 9.16 0.20
C PHE A 46 -0.57 9.19 -0.72
N ARG A 47 -1.61 8.43 -0.40
CA ARG A 47 -2.76 8.24 -1.29
C ARG A 47 -4.08 8.35 -0.56
N ASN A 48 -5.08 8.94 -1.22
CA ASN A 48 -6.45 8.86 -0.73
C ASN A 48 -7.02 7.45 -0.93
N SER A 49 -7.59 6.88 0.12
CA SER A 49 -8.25 5.58 0.02
C SER A 49 -9.69 5.77 -0.48
N ASP A 50 -9.90 5.41 -1.75
CA ASP A 50 -11.21 5.46 -2.39
C ASP A 50 -12.00 4.15 -2.19
N ARG A 51 -11.43 3.15 -1.50
CA ARG A 51 -11.96 1.77 -1.48
C ARG A 51 -11.94 1.16 -0.09
N THR A 52 -13.12 0.80 0.40
CA THR A 52 -13.31 -0.20 1.45
C THR A 52 -13.22 -1.60 0.82
N SER A 53 -12.48 -2.50 1.48
CA SER A 53 -12.44 -3.92 1.16
C SER A 53 -13.40 -4.67 2.09
N ALA A 54 -13.73 -5.93 1.77
CA ALA A 54 -14.43 -6.83 2.71
C ALA A 54 -13.63 -7.01 4.02
N HIS A 55 -12.32 -6.79 3.99
CA HIS A 55 -11.43 -6.85 5.15
C HIS A 55 -11.32 -5.53 5.92
N GLY A 56 -12.04 -4.48 5.51
CA GLY A 56 -12.01 -3.17 6.13
C GLY A 56 -11.27 -2.10 5.31
N ARG A 57 -10.76 -1.09 6.00
CA ARG A 57 -10.14 0.10 5.39
C ARG A 57 -8.64 -0.13 5.21
N VAL A 58 -8.14 0.01 3.98
CA VAL A 58 -6.69 -0.07 3.76
C VAL A 58 -5.98 1.11 4.43
N VAL A 59 -4.97 0.82 5.24
CA VAL A 59 -4.18 1.82 5.97
C VAL A 59 -2.79 1.99 5.36
N ALA A 60 -2.17 0.87 4.98
CA ALA A 60 -0.88 0.84 4.32
C ALA A 60 -0.80 -0.31 3.31
N ALA A 61 0.03 -0.15 2.29
CA ALA A 61 0.38 -1.22 1.38
C ALA A 61 1.87 -1.16 1.03
N LEU A 62 2.47 -2.33 0.89
CA LEU A 62 3.80 -2.50 0.34
C LEU A 62 3.69 -3.17 -1.03
N HIS A 63 4.20 -2.53 -2.05
CA HIS A 63 4.38 -3.05 -3.40
C HIS A 63 5.86 -3.39 -3.57
N PRO A 64 6.29 -4.57 -3.10
CA PRO A 64 7.69 -4.88 -3.17
C PRO A 64 8.12 -5.06 -4.63
N PRO A 65 9.39 -4.80 -4.93
CA PRO A 65 10.40 -4.16 -4.09
C PRO A 65 10.30 -2.61 -4.02
N TYR A 66 9.33 -2.01 -4.71
CA TYR A 66 9.45 -0.63 -5.20
C TYR A 66 8.84 0.44 -4.28
N GLU A 67 7.64 0.22 -3.75
CA GLU A 67 6.82 1.32 -3.21
C GLU A 67 6.14 0.95 -1.88
N MET A 68 6.16 1.88 -0.93
CA MET A 68 5.26 1.88 0.23
C MET A 68 4.19 2.95 0.04
N VAL A 69 2.92 2.55 0.18
CA VAL A 69 1.76 3.42 0.05
C VAL A 69 1.10 3.60 1.42
N ILE A 70 1.00 4.83 1.88
CA ILE A 70 0.26 5.22 3.08
C ILE A 70 -1.07 5.83 2.66
N TYR A 71 -2.16 5.33 3.24
CA TYR A 71 -3.49 5.79 2.91
C TYR A 71 -4.00 6.82 3.91
N SER A 72 -4.73 7.83 3.43
CA SER A 72 -5.45 8.74 4.32
C SER A 72 -6.58 8.00 5.04
N VAL A 73 -6.94 8.50 6.22
CA VAL A 73 -8.05 8.01 7.04
C VAL A 73 -9.16 9.06 7.14
N PRO A 74 -10.41 8.67 7.45
CA PRO A 74 -11.50 9.61 7.69
C PRO A 74 -11.24 10.48 8.93
N GLU A 75 -11.70 11.74 8.90
CA GLU A 75 -11.56 12.70 10.01
C GLU A 75 -12.25 12.26 11.31
N GLU A 76 -13.21 11.34 11.25
CA GLU A 76 -13.87 10.81 12.45
C GLU A 76 -12.96 9.87 13.25
N MET A 77 -11.85 9.40 12.67
CA MET A 77 -10.90 8.54 13.35
C MET A 77 -9.99 9.38 14.27
N ASN A 78 -9.84 8.96 15.53
CA ASN A 78 -8.91 9.60 16.45
C ASN A 78 -7.48 9.58 15.88
N GLN A 79 -6.82 10.75 15.85
CA GLN A 79 -5.50 10.92 15.24
C GLN A 79 -4.42 10.05 15.90
N GLN A 80 -4.42 9.94 17.23
CA GLN A 80 -3.44 9.13 17.96
C GLN A 80 -3.65 7.65 17.67
N HIS A 81 -4.90 7.19 17.68
CA HIS A 81 -5.25 5.82 17.32
C HIS A 81 -4.85 5.49 15.86
N ALA A 82 -5.16 6.38 14.91
CA ALA A 82 -4.77 6.20 13.51
C ALA A 82 -3.25 6.10 13.32
N LYS A 83 -2.48 6.88 14.08
CA LYS A 83 -1.02 6.81 14.08
C LYS A 83 -0.53 5.47 14.65
N THR A 84 -1.08 5.00 15.77
CA THR A 84 -0.72 3.69 16.36
C THR A 84 -1.02 2.54 15.40
N VAL A 85 -2.19 2.56 14.76
CA VAL A 85 -2.60 1.58 13.75
C VAL A 85 -1.63 1.56 12.58
N LEU A 86 -1.22 2.75 12.10
CA LEU A 86 -0.26 2.85 11.00
C LEU A 86 1.15 2.38 11.43
N ASP A 87 1.61 2.70 12.65
CA ASP A 87 2.90 2.24 13.15
C ASP A 87 2.97 0.71 13.20
N LEU A 88 1.92 0.07 13.73
CA LEU A 88 1.84 -1.39 13.74
C LEU A 88 1.81 -1.96 12.32
N ALA A 89 1.02 -1.35 11.42
CA ALA A 89 0.96 -1.77 10.02
C ALA A 89 2.33 -1.69 9.34
N MET A 90 3.12 -0.64 9.59
CA MET A 90 4.45 -0.47 9.01
C MET A 90 5.45 -1.51 9.55
N ARG A 91 5.38 -1.84 10.84
CA ARG A 91 6.20 -2.91 11.44
C ARG A 91 5.92 -4.26 10.77
N GLU A 92 4.65 -4.61 10.63
CA GLU A 92 4.24 -5.86 9.99
C GLU A 92 4.67 -5.90 8.52
N LEU A 93 4.57 -4.79 7.79
CA LEU A 93 5.02 -4.72 6.40
C LEU A 93 6.56 -4.82 6.27
N ALA A 94 7.33 -4.39 7.28
CA ALA A 94 8.79 -4.47 7.27
C ALA A 94 9.33 -5.90 7.19
N GLU A 95 8.63 -6.86 7.82
CA GLU A 95 8.97 -8.28 7.75
C GLU A 95 8.93 -8.81 6.31
N PHE A 96 8.01 -8.30 5.48
CA PHE A 96 7.85 -8.71 4.09
C PHE A 96 8.74 -7.95 3.12
N GLY A 97 9.10 -6.70 3.43
CA GLY A 97 9.97 -5.88 2.60
C GLY A 97 11.40 -6.43 2.52
N THR A 98 11.93 -6.87 3.65
CA THR A 98 13.33 -7.32 3.77
C THR A 98 13.64 -8.56 2.91
N ASN A 99 12.65 -9.42 2.69
CA ASN A 99 12.81 -10.70 1.99
C ASN A 99 12.15 -10.75 0.61
N ALA A 100 11.59 -9.63 0.13
CA ALA A 100 10.82 -9.66 -1.10
C ALA A 100 11.71 -9.72 -2.35
N THR A 101 11.52 -10.76 -3.15
CA THR A 101 12.13 -10.86 -4.47
C THR A 101 11.40 -9.94 -5.46
N PRO A 102 12.13 -9.30 -6.40
CA PRO A 102 11.52 -8.53 -7.47
C PRO A 102 10.54 -9.40 -8.26
N TYR A 103 9.25 -9.09 -8.17
CA TYR A 103 8.25 -9.78 -8.97
C TYR A 103 8.06 -9.04 -10.29
N ASP A 104 9.01 -9.17 -11.21
CA ASP A 104 8.94 -8.54 -12.53
C ASP A 104 8.27 -9.47 -13.54
N ARG A 105 6.94 -9.48 -13.55
CA ARG A 105 6.17 -9.99 -14.70
C ARG A 105 5.22 -8.88 -15.14
N ARG A 106 5.34 -8.44 -16.39
CA ARG A 106 4.57 -7.32 -17.01
C ARG A 106 3.06 -7.30 -16.76
N CYS A 107 2.45 -8.44 -16.40
CA CYS A 107 1.02 -8.54 -16.12
C CYS A 107 0.71 -9.17 -14.76
N MET A 108 1.65 -9.17 -13.82
CA MET A 108 1.38 -9.53 -12.44
C MET A 108 1.92 -8.47 -11.49
N SER A 109 1.08 -8.03 -10.56
CA SER A 109 1.49 -7.16 -9.46
C SER A 109 1.25 -7.84 -8.13
N LEU A 110 2.28 -7.87 -7.28
CA LEU A 110 2.19 -8.29 -5.90
C LEU A 110 2.05 -7.06 -5.00
N SER A 111 1.20 -7.12 -3.98
CA SER A 111 1.21 -6.14 -2.89
C SER A 111 0.81 -6.80 -1.58
N TYR A 112 1.49 -6.45 -0.49
CA TYR A 112 1.05 -6.73 0.87
C TYR A 112 0.22 -5.54 1.36
N ARG A 113 -0.95 -5.79 1.94
CA ARG A 113 -1.88 -4.74 2.35
C ARG A 113 -2.29 -4.96 3.79
N VAL A 114 -2.32 -3.87 4.55
CA VAL A 114 -2.85 -3.87 5.91
C VAL A 114 -4.18 -3.14 5.92
N TYR A 115 -5.20 -3.83 6.40
CA TYR A 115 -6.55 -3.33 6.59
C TYR A 115 -6.84 -3.12 8.07
N HIS A 116 -7.46 -2.00 8.40
CA HIS A 116 -8.10 -1.79 9.70
C HIS A 116 -9.57 -2.21 9.58
N SER A 117 -9.91 -3.31 10.26
CA SER A 117 -11.27 -3.83 10.39
C SER A 117 -12.07 -3.02 11.42
N SER A 118 -13.40 -3.07 11.33
CA SER A 118 -14.31 -2.47 12.32
C SER A 118 -14.22 -3.10 13.71
N GLU A 119 -13.68 -4.31 13.82
CA GLU A 119 -13.54 -5.07 15.08
C GLU A 119 -12.20 -4.78 15.80
N SER A 120 -11.63 -3.59 15.62
CA SER A 120 -10.31 -3.23 16.19
C SER A 120 -9.24 -4.28 15.87
N CYS A 121 -9.18 -4.70 14.60
CA CYS A 121 -8.23 -5.69 14.14
C CYS A 121 -7.48 -5.17 12.92
N LEU A 122 -6.17 -5.44 12.86
CA LEU A 122 -5.37 -5.29 11.65
C LEU A 122 -5.28 -6.60 10.91
N ILE A 123 -5.73 -6.59 9.66
CA ILE A 123 -5.67 -7.75 8.76
C ILE A 123 -4.58 -7.47 7.73
N LEU A 124 -3.54 -8.29 7.75
CA LEU A 124 -2.52 -8.33 6.72
C LEU A 124 -2.93 -9.33 5.64
N ALA A 125 -2.97 -8.89 4.39
CA ALA A 125 -3.27 -9.73 3.25
C ALA A 125 -2.23 -9.59 2.14
N LYS A 126 -1.95 -10.71 1.47
CA LYS A 126 -1.19 -10.78 0.24
C LYS A 126 -2.16 -10.67 -0.92
N ARG A 127 -2.02 -9.62 -1.70
CA ARG A 127 -2.81 -9.40 -2.91
C ARG A 127 -1.96 -9.63 -4.15
N VAL A 128 -2.43 -10.51 -5.02
CA VAL A 128 -1.83 -10.79 -6.32
C VAL A 128 -2.84 -10.42 -7.40
N ARG A 129 -2.47 -9.48 -8.28
CA ARG A 129 -3.26 -9.22 -9.50
C ARG A 129 -2.55 -9.80 -10.68
N LYS A 130 -3.26 -10.58 -11.50
CA LYS A 130 -2.76 -11.17 -12.75
C LYS A 130 -3.66 -10.73 -13.90
N GLY A 131 -3.07 -10.12 -14.92
CA GLY A 131 -3.72 -9.84 -16.19
C GLY A 131 -3.24 -10.79 -17.28
N THR A 132 -4.12 -11.12 -18.22
CA THR A 132 -3.75 -11.85 -19.43
C THR A 132 -3.29 -10.85 -20.49
N GLN A 133 -2.12 -11.10 -21.10
CA GLN A 133 -1.68 -10.28 -22.22
C GLN A 133 -2.58 -10.50 -23.44
N THR A 134 -3.00 -9.41 -24.05
CA THR A 134 -3.67 -9.47 -25.34
C THR A 134 -2.59 -9.73 -26.39
N LYS A 135 -2.73 -10.82 -27.18
CA LYS A 135 -1.85 -11.02 -28.34
C LYS A 135 -2.20 -9.97 -29.39
N TYR A 136 -1.25 -9.12 -29.75
CA TYR A 136 -1.41 -8.21 -30.88
C TYR A 136 -1.53 -9.04 -32.16
N ARG A 137 -2.65 -8.89 -32.86
CA ARG A 137 -2.81 -9.33 -34.25
C ARG A 137 -2.80 -8.03 -35.06
N GLY A 138 -1.98 -7.94 -36.09
CA GLY A 138 -1.55 -6.71 -36.78
C GLY A 138 -2.64 -5.69 -37.16
N ASP A 139 -3.91 -6.09 -37.17
CA ASP A 139 -5.08 -5.28 -37.54
C ASP A 139 -5.72 -4.50 -36.37
N GLY A 140 -5.24 -4.66 -35.13
CA GLY A 140 -5.77 -3.96 -33.96
C GLY A 140 -5.18 -2.55 -33.79
N LYS A 141 -5.94 -1.61 -33.19
CA LYS A 141 -5.36 -0.33 -32.74
C LYS A 141 -4.26 -0.59 -31.70
N PHE A 142 -3.03 -0.13 -31.98
CA PHE A 142 -1.85 -0.31 -31.12
C PHE A 142 -2.08 0.14 -29.66
N SER A 143 -2.91 1.18 -29.46
CA SER A 143 -3.26 1.74 -28.15
C SER A 143 -4.01 0.78 -27.22
N ASN A 144 -4.62 -0.29 -27.75
CA ASN A 144 -5.30 -1.32 -26.96
C ASN A 144 -4.57 -2.68 -26.98
N ALA A 145 -3.47 -2.78 -27.72
CA ALA A 145 -2.71 -4.02 -27.90
C ALA A 145 -2.03 -4.50 -26.62
N PHE A 146 -1.58 -3.57 -25.76
CA PHE A 146 -0.80 -3.87 -24.56
C PHE A 146 -1.59 -3.76 -23.27
N LYS A 147 -2.89 -3.41 -23.34
CA LYS A 147 -3.73 -3.41 -22.14
C LYS A 147 -4.03 -4.86 -21.75
N PRO A 148 -3.74 -5.27 -20.51
CA PRO A 148 -4.08 -6.60 -20.06
C PRO A 148 -5.61 -6.78 -20.03
N LYS A 149 -6.09 -7.92 -20.54
CA LYS A 149 -7.49 -8.36 -20.43
C LYS A 149 -7.61 -9.42 -19.33
N GLY A 150 -8.82 -9.63 -18.79
CA GLY A 150 -9.08 -10.69 -17.81
C GLY A 150 -8.27 -10.54 -16.52
N ILE A 151 -8.37 -9.39 -15.86
CA ILE A 151 -7.67 -9.14 -14.58
C ILE A 151 -8.30 -10.01 -13.50
N LYS A 152 -7.54 -10.98 -12.99
CA LYS A 152 -7.87 -11.73 -11.78
C LYS A 152 -7.16 -11.12 -10.59
N THR A 153 -7.87 -10.92 -9.49
CA THR A 153 -7.29 -10.52 -8.22
C THR A 153 -7.50 -11.66 -7.24
N ASP A 154 -6.41 -12.19 -6.72
CA ASP A 154 -6.40 -13.11 -5.60
C ASP A 154 -5.92 -12.35 -4.36
N GLU A 155 -6.63 -12.48 -3.25
CA GLU A 155 -6.27 -11.85 -1.99
C GLU A 155 -6.35 -12.90 -0.88
N LEU A 156 -5.23 -13.13 -0.20
CA LEU A 156 -5.09 -14.15 0.84
C LEU A 156 -4.73 -13.46 2.15
N ILE A 157 -5.51 -13.71 3.20
CA ILE A 157 -5.18 -13.25 4.55
C ILE A 157 -3.95 -14.02 5.04
N ILE A 158 -2.94 -13.29 5.47
CA ILE A 158 -1.71 -13.85 6.03
C ILE A 158 -1.80 -13.87 7.55
N LYS A 159 -2.30 -12.77 8.14
CA LYS A 159 -2.27 -12.55 9.58
C LYS A 159 -3.40 -11.62 9.99
N SER A 160 -3.95 -11.87 11.17
CA SER A 160 -4.93 -11.00 11.84
C SER A 160 -4.40 -10.65 13.22
N ILE A 161 -4.40 -9.37 13.57
CA ILE A 161 -3.82 -8.85 14.81
C ILE A 161 -4.88 -8.05 15.55
N SER A 162 -5.18 -8.44 16.79
CA SER A 162 -6.13 -7.71 17.61
C SER A 162 -5.48 -6.47 18.23
N LEU A 163 -6.19 -5.35 18.21
CA LEU A 163 -5.81 -4.07 18.82
C LEU A 163 -6.53 -3.95 20.17
N ILE A 164 -6.13 -4.77 21.14
CA ILE A 164 -6.60 -4.71 22.54
C ILE A 164 -5.70 -3.76 23.33
#